data_AF-W1P8T5-F1
#
_entry.id   AF-W1P8T5-F1
#
_cell.length_a   1.000
_cell.length_b   1.000
_cell.length_c   1.000
_cell.angle_alpha   90.00
_cell.angle_beta   90.00
_cell.angle_gamma   90.00
#
_symmetry.space_group_name_H-M   'P 1'
#
loop_
_entity.id
_entity.type
_entity.pdbx_description
1 polymer ?
#
loop_
_entity_poly.entity_id
_entity_poly.type
_entity_poly.pdbx_seq_one_letter_code
_entity_poly.pdbx_strand_id
1 'polypeptide(L)' 'MKPGILSQELKEALGMPEGAPPPWLINMQRYGPPPSYLHLKIPGLNAPIPPGASFGYHPGGWGKPPVDEVSFL' A
#
# COMPACT_ATOMS: atom_id res chain seq x y z
N MET A 1 -5.65 -16.15 -10.09
CA MET A 1 -5.42 -15.00 -9.17
C MET A 1 -4.37 -14.09 -9.78
N LYS A 2 -4.49 -12.76 -9.66
CA LYS A 2 -3.54 -11.78 -10.21
C LYS A 2 -2.90 -10.99 -9.04
N PRO A 3 -1.57 -10.84 -8.99
CA PRO A 3 -0.91 -10.01 -7.99
C PRO A 3 -1.50 -8.60 -7.94
N GLY A 4 -1.66 -8.06 -6.74
CA GLY A 4 -2.26 -6.74 -6.51
C GLY A 4 -3.79 -6.72 -6.46
N ILE A 5 -4.47 -7.84 -6.75
CA ILE A 5 -5.93 -7.94 -6.63
C ILE A 5 -6.27 -8.96 -5.53
N LEU A 6 -6.96 -8.50 -4.48
CA LEU A 6 -7.50 -9.34 -3.41
C LEU A 6 -9.01 -9.48 -3.59
N SER A 7 -9.52 -10.71 -3.49
CA SER A 7 -10.97 -10.96 -3.47
C SER A 7 -11.60 -10.39 -2.20
N GLN A 8 -12.91 -10.19 -2.21
CA GLN A 8 -13.64 -9.71 -1.04
C GLN A 8 -13.53 -10.69 0.13
N GLU A 9 -13.74 -11.99 -0.12
CA GLU A 9 -13.58 -13.05 0.87
C GLU A 9 -12.19 -13.04 1.52
N LEU A 10 -11.12 -12.81 0.74
CA LEU A 10 -9.76 -12.75 1.27
C LEU A 10 -9.53 -11.49 2.12
N LYS A 11 -10.10 -10.33 1.73
CA LYS A 11 -10.03 -9.11 2.52
C LYS A 11 -10.71 -9.30 3.88
N GLU A 12 -11.87 -9.95 3.90
CA GLU A 12 -12.60 -10.28 5.14
C GLU A 12 -11.82 -11.26 6.01
N ALA A 13 -11.27 -12.33 5.42
CA ALA A 13 -10.44 -13.30 6.14
C ALA A 13 -9.18 -12.67 6.75
N LEU A 14 -8.62 -11.63 6.12
CA LEU A 14 -7.49 -10.86 6.62
C LEU A 14 -7.90 -9.75 7.61
N GLY A 15 -9.20 -9.56 7.86
CA GLY A 15 -9.71 -8.48 8.70
C GLY A 15 -9.40 -7.08 8.16
N MET A 16 -9.31 -6.93 6.83
CA MET A 16 -9.03 -5.64 6.20
C MET A 16 -10.28 -4.75 6.20
N PRO A 17 -10.26 -3.57 6.86
CA PRO A 17 -11.33 -2.60 6.73
C PRO A 17 -11.48 -2.09 5.28
N GLU A 18 -12.66 -1.57 4.95
CA GLU A 18 -12.88 -0.95 3.64
C GLU A 18 -11.89 0.22 3.42
N GLY A 19 -11.24 0.25 2.25
CA GLY A 19 -10.25 1.28 1.91
C GLY A 19 -8.91 1.17 2.62
N ALA A 20 -8.73 0.22 3.55
CA ALA A 20 -7.45 0.00 4.22
C ALA A 20 -6.43 -0.65 3.28
N PRO A 21 -5.13 -0.37 3.46
CA PRO A 21 -4.08 -1.04 2.70
C PRO A 21 -3.97 -2.53 3.08
N PRO A 22 -3.36 -3.37 2.24
CA PRO A 22 -2.98 -4.71 2.68
C PRO A 22 -2.01 -4.65 3.88
N PRO A 23 -2.08 -5.60 4.82
CA PRO A 23 -1.36 -5.54 6.10
C PRO A 23 0.17 -5.58 5.96
N TRP A 24 0.68 -6.00 4.79
CA TRP A 24 2.12 -6.03 4.49
C TRP A 24 2.65 -4.75 3.84
N LEU A 25 1.82 -3.71 3.60
CA LEU A 25 2.27 -2.48 2.94
C LEU A 25 3.46 -1.83 3.67
N ILE A 26 3.43 -1.75 5.01
CA ILE A 26 4.51 -1.15 5.80
C ILE A 26 5.83 -1.91 5.62
N ASN A 27 5.77 -3.24 5.51
CA ASN A 27 6.95 -4.05 5.24
C ASN A 27 7.47 -3.81 3.82
N MET A 28 6.59 -3.63 2.84
CA MET A 28 7.01 -3.24 1.48
C MET A 28 7.58 -1.82 1.43
N GLN A 29 7.10 -0.88 2.24
CA GLN A 29 7.70 0.44 2.39
C GLN A 29 9.11 0.37 3.01
N ARG A 30 9.35 -0.61 3.89
CA ARG A 30 10.66 -0.81 4.55
C ARG A 30 11.66 -1.56 3.68
N TYR A 31 11.22 -2.62 3.00
CA TYR A 31 12.10 -3.57 2.30
C TYR A 31 12.01 -3.50 0.78
N GLY A 32 11.07 -2.73 0.24
CA GLY A 32 10.79 -2.64 -1.18
C GLY A 32 9.72 -3.62 -1.68
N PRO A 33 9.36 -3.53 -2.98
CA PRO A 33 8.37 -4.41 -3.59
C PRO A 33 8.92 -5.85 -3.73
N PRO A 34 8.04 -6.85 -3.94
CA PRO A 34 8.46 -8.22 -4.23
C PRO A 34 9.40 -8.26 -5.45
N PRO A 35 10.55 -8.96 -5.37
CA PRO A 35 11.56 -8.96 -6.44
C PRO A 35 11.04 -9.58 -7.74
N SER A 36 10.08 -10.50 -7.68
CA SER A 36 9.45 -11.11 -8.85
C SER A 36 8.45 -10.21 -9.57
N TYR A 37 8.10 -9.05 -9.00
CA TYR A 37 7.04 -8.15 -9.50
C TYR A 37 7.46 -6.68 -9.53
N LEU A 38 8.62 -6.38 -10.13
CA LEU A 38 9.23 -5.03 -10.14
C LEU A 38 8.32 -3.93 -10.73
N HIS A 39 7.49 -4.27 -11.72
CA HIS A 39 6.59 -3.32 -12.39
C HIS A 39 5.18 -3.27 -11.79
N LEU A 40 4.89 -4.06 -10.76
CA LEU A 40 3.59 -4.03 -10.10
C LEU A 40 3.39 -2.67 -9.43
N LYS A 41 2.28 -2.01 -9.76
CA LYS A 41 1.87 -0.77 -9.12
C LYS A 41 1.17 -1.08 -7.81
N ILE A 42 1.74 -0.59 -6.72
CA ILE A 42 1.31 -0.80 -5.34
C ILE A 42 0.98 0.58 -4.75
N PRO A 43 -0.31 0.90 -4.56
CA PRO A 43 -0.74 2.14 -3.92
C PRO A 43 -0.06 2.33 -2.55
N GLY A 44 0.38 3.54 -2.25
CA GLY A 44 1.13 3.85 -1.02
C GLY A 44 2.59 3.37 -1.01
N LEU A 45 3.10 2.88 -2.14
CA LEU A 45 4.53 2.55 -2.33
C LEU A 45 5.10 3.20 -3.59
N ASN A 46 4.72 2.73 -4.78
CA ASN A 46 5.19 3.23 -6.08
C ASN A 46 4.04 3.72 -6.98
N ALA A 47 2.88 3.93 -6.37
CA ALA A 47 1.67 4.47 -6.96
C ALA A 47 0.93 5.29 -5.88
N PRO A 48 0.13 6.30 -6.27
CA PRO A 48 -0.63 7.11 -5.33
C PRO A 48 -1.59 6.25 -4.50
N ILE A 49 -1.87 6.68 -3.27
CA ILE A 49 -2.91 6.07 -2.42
C ILE A 49 -4.30 6.33 -3.02
N PRO A 50 -5.31 5.49 -2.71
CA PRO A 50 -6.67 5.70 -3.20
C PRO A 50 -7.25 7.06 -2.76
N PRO A 51 -8.20 7.64 -3.53
CA PRO A 51 -8.91 8.85 -3.12
C PRO A 51 -9.55 8.70 -1.73
N GLY A 52 -9.44 9.72 -0.88
CA GLY A 52 -9.97 9.70 0.48
C GLY A 52 -9.10 8.95 1.51
N ALA A 53 -8.05 8.25 1.08
CA ALA A 53 -7.06 7.66 1.98
C ALA A 53 -6.10 8.71 2.54
N SER A 54 -5.49 8.41 3.68
CA SER A 54 -4.45 9.24 4.31
C SER A 54 -3.24 8.40 4.71
N PHE A 55 -2.05 9.00 4.61
CA PHE A 55 -0.85 8.45 5.23
C PHE A 55 -0.93 8.58 6.75
N GLY A 56 -0.21 7.70 7.46
CA GLY A 56 -0.20 7.62 8.91
C GLY A 56 -0.28 6.18 9.41
N TYR A 57 -0.02 6.00 10.70
CA TYR A 57 -0.08 4.70 11.40
C TYR A 57 -1.37 4.52 12.22
N HIS A 58 -2.37 5.39 12.02
CA HIS A 58 -3.71 5.23 12.59
C HIS A 58 -4.47 4.08 11.90
N PRO A 59 -5.57 3.58 12.49
CA PRO A 59 -6.42 2.58 11.82
C PRO A 59 -6.84 3.02 10.41
N GLY A 60 -6.57 2.18 9.41
CA GLY A 60 -6.82 2.47 7.99
C GLY A 60 -5.78 3.38 7.31
N GLY A 61 -4.77 3.86 8.05
CA GLY A 61 -3.69 4.67 7.53
C GLY A 61 -2.74 3.90 6.61
N TRP A 62 -2.18 4.61 5.62
CA TRP A 62 -1.35 4.04 4.55
C TRP A 62 0.16 4.08 4.85
N GLY A 63 0.53 4.21 6.13
CA GLY A 63 1.92 4.13 6.56
C GLY A 63 2.71 5.42 6.35
N LYS A 64 3.99 5.26 6.06
CA LYS A 64 4.92 6.41 5.93
C LYS A 64 4.53 7.24 4.69
N PRO A 65 4.34 8.56 4.82
CA PRO A 65 4.16 9.41 3.65
C PRO A 65 5.41 9.36 2.76
N PRO A 66 5.27 9.56 1.43
CA PRO A 66 6.42 9.79 0.58
C PRO A 66 7.19 10.98 1.14
N VAL A 67 8.51 10.82 1.28
CA VAL A 67 9.39 11.96 1.52
C VAL A 67 9.53 12.60 0.15
N ASP A 68 9.11 13.86 0.01
CA ASP A 68 8.97 14.54 -1.28
C ASP A 68 10.13 14.26 -2.25
N GLU A 69 9.81 14.00 -3.53
CA GLU A 69 10.80 14.09 -4.62
C GLU A 69 11.22 15.57 -4.89
N VAL A 70 10.61 16.54 -4.19
CA VAL A 70 10.86 17.99 -4.30
C VAL A 70 11.91 18.45 -3.28
N SER A 71 13.09 17.84 -3.26
CA SER A 71 14.26 18.34 -2.51
C SER A 71 15.53 18.43 -3.37
N PHE A 72 15.41 18.24 -4.68
CA PHE A 72 16.50 18.40 -5.65
C PHE A 72 16.13 19.24 -6.88
N LEU A 73 15.31 20.29 -6.70
CA LEU A 73 15.28 21.43 -7.61
C LEU A 73 15.58 22.70 -6.82
#